data_AF-A0A842J104-F1
#
_entry.id   AF-A0A842J104-F1
#
_cell.length_a   1.000
_cell.length_b   1.000
_cell.length_c   1.000
_cell.angle_alpha   90.00
_cell.angle_beta   90.00
_cell.angle_gamma   90.00
#
_symmetry.space_group_name_H-M   'P 1'
#
loop_
_entity.id
_entity.type
_entity.pdbx_description
1 polymer ?
#
loop_
_entity_poly.entity_id
_entity_poly.type
_entity_poly.pdbx_seq_one_letter_code
_entity_poly.pdbx_strand_id
1 'polypeptide(L)'
;MKKIALLITLVFLTACSSMVRNYDEKEFLKKYDSTVKVYDETLSDYMSPKDVNSLEKRFKFLKVQLKSNKLSSGFVKEYKQKVDYYSQTVEDLKD
;
A
#
# COMPACT_ATOMS: atom_id res chain seq x y z
N MET A 1 -22.71 -34.57 -16.92
CA MET A 1 -21.83 -34.42 -15.73
C MET A 1 -20.59 -33.54 -15.97
N LYS A 2 -19.94 -33.57 -17.15
CA LYS A 2 -18.74 -32.75 -17.44
C LYS A 2 -18.98 -31.21 -17.46
N LYS A 3 -20.20 -30.76 -17.77
CA LYS A 3 -20.54 -29.31 -17.85
C LYS A 3 -20.78 -28.64 -16.48
N ILE A 4 -21.18 -29.40 -15.45
CA ILE A 4 -21.46 -28.87 -14.10
C ILE A 4 -20.14 -28.64 -13.33
N ALA A 5 -19.15 -29.53 -13.50
CA ALA A 5 -17.84 -29.39 -12.90
C ALA A 5 -17.09 -28.12 -13.37
N LEU A 6 -17.27 -27.73 -14.64
CA LEU A 6 -16.70 -26.52 -15.24
C LEU A 6 -17.32 -25.22 -14.70
N LEU A 7 -18.58 -25.26 -14.26
CA LEU A 7 -19.27 -24.10 -13.67
C LEU A 7 -18.83 -23.86 -12.22
N ILE A 8 -18.54 -24.93 -11.48
CA ILE A 8 -18.08 -24.84 -10.09
C ILE A 8 -16.64 -24.32 -10.03
N THR A 9 -15.76 -24.70 -10.96
CA THR A 9 -14.39 -24.17 -11.02
C THR A 9 -14.34 -22.69 -11.44
N LEU A 10 -15.30 -22.21 -12.22
CA LEU A 10 -15.36 -20.79 -12.61
C LEU A 10 -15.76 -19.86 -11.44
N VAL A 11 -16.60 -20.34 -10.52
CA VAL A 11 -17.06 -19.57 -9.35
C VAL A 11 -15.96 -19.42 -8.28
N PHE A 12 -15.02 -20.36 -8.19
CA PHE A 12 -13.91 -20.27 -7.23
C PHE A 12 -12.77 -19.33 -7.68
N LEU A 13 -12.66 -18.99 -8.96
CA LEU A 13 -11.60 -18.11 -9.47
C LEU A 13 -11.94 -16.61 -9.37
N THR A 14 -13.21 -16.23 -9.19
CA THR A 14 -13.59 -14.83 -8.99
C THR A 14 -13.48 -14.36 -7.53
N ALA A 15 -13.27 -15.28 -6.58
CA ALA A 15 -13.18 -14.95 -5.15
C ALA A 15 -11.83 -14.33 -4.73
N CYS A 16 -10.83 -14.29 -5.61
CA CYS A 16 -9.49 -13.77 -5.29
C CYS A 16 -9.23 -12.34 -5.79
N SER A 17 -10.24 -11.58 -6.24
CA SER A 17 -10.12 -10.12 -6.29
C SER A 17 -10.46 -9.60 -4.90
N SER A 18 -9.51 -9.70 -3.96
CA SER A 18 -9.58 -8.94 -2.72
C SER A 18 -9.61 -7.46 -3.11
N MET A 19 -10.82 -6.92 -3.28
CA MET A 19 -11.04 -5.53 -3.62
C MET A 19 -10.38 -4.72 -2.51
N VAL A 20 -9.23 -4.11 -2.82
CA VAL A 20 -8.52 -3.26 -1.86
C VAL A 20 -9.46 -2.10 -1.56
N ARG A 21 -10.10 -2.14 -0.39
CA ARG A 21 -11.05 -1.13 0.02
C ARG A 21 -10.32 0.20 0.13
N ASN A 22 -10.86 1.21 -0.55
CA ASN A 22 -10.45 2.59 -0.44
C ASN A 22 -10.59 3.09 1.01
N TYR A 23 -9.50 3.65 1.54
CA TYR A 23 -9.43 4.25 2.88
C TYR A 23 -10.14 5.59 2.91
N ASP A 24 -10.80 5.88 4.04
CA ASP A 24 -11.08 7.26 4.43
C ASP A 24 -9.84 7.93 5.04
N GLU A 25 -9.92 9.23 5.34
CA GLU A 25 -8.79 10.01 5.85
C GLU A 25 -8.24 9.43 7.16
N LYS A 26 -9.10 8.98 8.08
CA LYS A 26 -8.68 8.41 9.37
C LYS A 26 -7.91 7.09 9.18
N GLU A 27 -8.41 6.22 8.31
CA GLU A 27 -7.76 4.96 7.97
C GLU A 27 -6.43 5.19 7.26
N PHE A 28 -6.37 6.19 6.37
CA PHE A 28 -5.14 6.61 5.73
C PHE A 28 -4.11 7.09 6.75
N LEU A 29 -4.47 8.01 7.64
CA LEU A 29 -3.55 8.54 8.66
C LEU A 29 -3.00 7.41 9.53
N LYS A 30 -3.85 6.51 10.02
CA LYS A 30 -3.40 5.36 10.83
C LYS A 30 -2.37 4.51 10.09
N LYS A 31 -2.58 4.27 8.78
CA LYS A 31 -1.65 3.48 7.97
C LYS A 31 -0.38 4.25 7.62
N TYR A 32 -0.50 5.55 7.37
CA TYR A 32 0.61 6.45 7.12
C TYR A 32 1.53 6.51 8.34
N ASP A 33 1.00 6.82 9.53
CA ASP A 33 1.76 6.89 10.78
C ASP A 33 2.46 5.57 11.09
N SER A 34 1.75 4.44 10.92
CA SER A 34 2.35 3.11 11.07
C SER A 34 3.46 2.83 10.06
N THR A 35 3.40 3.42 8.86
CA THR A 35 4.41 3.21 7.82
C THR A 35 5.65 4.08 8.09
N VAL A 36 5.45 5.34 8.49
CA VAL A 36 6.54 6.24 8.90
C VAL A 36 7.26 5.69 10.12
N LYS A 37 6.52 5.17 11.12
CA LYS A 37 7.14 4.53 12.27
C LYS A 37 8.04 3.34 11.87
N VAL A 38 7.57 2.48 10.97
CA VAL A 38 8.40 1.36 10.48
C VAL A 38 9.61 1.86 9.69
N TYR A 39 9.46 2.97 8.96
CA TYR A 39 10.57 3.61 8.27
C TYR A 39 11.64 4.10 9.26
N ASP A 40 11.24 4.84 10.29
CA ASP A 40 12.14 5.35 11.33
C ASP A 40 12.86 4.21 12.07
N GLU A 41 12.13 3.15 12.44
CA GLU A 41 12.69 1.94 13.06
C GLU A 41 13.70 1.26 12.12
N THR A 42 13.37 1.13 10.84
CA THR A 42 14.27 0.51 9.85
C THR A 42 15.55 1.31 9.64
N LEU A 43 15.47 2.65 9.71
CA LEU A 43 16.65 3.52 9.62
C LEU A 43 17.53 3.49 10.88
N SER A 44 16.94 3.20 12.04
CA SER A 44 17.66 3.18 13.32
C SER A 44 18.49 1.91 13.55
N ASP A 45 18.21 0.84 12.81
CA ASP A 45 18.84 -0.48 12.94
C ASP A 45 19.66 -0.87 11.69
N TYR A 46 20.34 -2.03 11.75
CA TYR A 46 20.96 -2.62 10.57
C TYR A 46 19.88 -2.99 9.53
N MET A 47 19.95 -2.35 8.37
CA MET A 47 18.94 -2.48 7.31
C MET A 47 19.25 -3.65 6.37
N SER A 48 18.32 -4.60 6.24
CA SER A 48 18.42 -5.63 5.21
C SER A 48 17.71 -5.19 3.92
N PRO A 49 18.11 -5.72 2.74
CA PRO A 49 17.37 -5.48 1.49
C PRO A 49 15.89 -5.90 1.56
N LYS A 50 15.55 -6.85 2.43
CA LYS A 50 14.17 -7.28 2.66
C LYS A 50 13.34 -6.19 3.34
N ASP A 51 13.95 -5.42 4.25
CA ASP A 51 13.29 -4.33 4.97
C ASP A 51 13.00 -3.16 4.03
N VAL A 52 13.97 -2.80 3.18
CA VAL A 52 13.79 -1.78 2.13
C VAL A 52 12.64 -2.16 1.18
N ASN A 53 12.63 -3.41 0.69
CA ASN A 53 11.53 -3.91 -0.15
C ASN A 53 10.17 -3.93 0.58
N SER A 54 10.16 -4.13 1.90
CA SER A 54 8.94 -4.07 2.71
C SER A 54 8.43 -2.62 2.81
N LEU A 55 9.33 -1.65 3.04
CA LEU A 55 9.00 -0.23 3.05
C LEU A 55 8.48 0.25 1.70
N GLU A 56 9.12 -0.14 0.60
CA GLU A 56 8.69 0.21 -0.76
C GLU A 56 7.24 -0.22 -1.00
N LYS A 57 6.90 -1.46 -0.65
CA LYS A 57 5.52 -1.97 -0.79
C LYS A 57 4.52 -1.17 0.05
N ARG A 58 4.90 -0.73 1.25
CA ARG A 58 4.03 0.06 2.14
C ARG A 58 3.77 1.45 1.57
N PHE A 59 4.81 2.15 1.10
CA PHE A 59 4.64 3.47 0.49
C PHE A 59 3.91 3.38 -0.87
N LYS A 60 4.17 2.34 -1.67
CA LYS A 60 3.40 2.07 -2.88
C LYS A 60 1.91 1.84 -2.59
N PHE A 61 1.59 1.14 -1.49
CA PHE A 61 0.21 0.99 -1.05
C PHE A 61 -0.44 2.34 -0.69
N LEU A 62 0.27 3.20 0.05
CA LEU A 62 -0.21 4.56 0.36
C LEU A 62 -0.43 5.40 -0.91
N LYS A 63 0.47 5.33 -1.90
CA LYS A 63 0.31 5.98 -3.22
C LYS A 63 -0.98 5.52 -3.92
N VAL A 64 -1.35 4.25 -3.81
CA VAL A 64 -2.60 3.74 -4.37
C VAL A 64 -3.81 4.29 -3.60
N GLN A 65 -3.76 4.33 -2.27
CA GLN A 65 -4.85 4.86 -1.45
C GLN A 65 -5.11 6.36 -1.69
N LEU A 66 -4.08 7.14 -2.01
CA LEU A 66 -4.24 8.56 -2.37
C LEU A 66 -5.05 8.80 -3.65
N LYS A 67 -5.28 7.77 -4.47
CA LYS A 67 -6.17 7.84 -5.64
C LYS A 67 -7.64 7.64 -5.27
N SER A 68 -7.95 7.42 -3.98
CA SER A 68 -9.30 7.21 -3.51
C SER A 68 -10.18 8.45 -3.67
N ASN A 69 -11.42 8.23 -4.08
CA ASN A 69 -12.49 9.23 -4.09
C ASN A 69 -13.05 9.56 -2.70
N LYS A 70 -12.61 8.86 -1.64
CA LYS A 70 -12.92 9.20 -0.23
C LYS A 70 -11.96 10.26 0.34
N LEU A 71 -10.93 10.57 -0.45
CA LEU A 71 -9.89 11.59 -0.27
C LEU A 71 -10.43 13.01 -0.44
N SER A 72 -10.36 13.94 0.53
CA SER A 72 -10.50 15.35 0.15
C SER A 72 -9.31 15.80 -0.70
N SER A 73 -9.52 16.73 -1.62
CA SER A 73 -8.45 17.20 -2.53
C SER A 73 -7.28 17.84 -1.76
N GLY A 74 -7.56 18.57 -0.69
CA GLY A 74 -6.56 19.13 0.23
C GLY A 74 -5.72 18.04 0.88
N PHE A 75 -6.37 17.01 1.43
CA PHE A 75 -5.71 15.87 2.04
C PHE A 75 -4.82 15.12 1.04
N VAL A 76 -5.34 14.83 -0.16
CA VAL A 76 -4.57 14.17 -1.22
C VAL A 76 -3.34 14.98 -1.60
N LYS A 77 -3.47 16.30 -1.76
CA LYS A 77 -2.33 17.17 -2.11
C LYS A 77 -1.24 17.14 -1.04
N GLU A 78 -1.62 17.28 0.23
CA GLU A 78 -0.68 17.26 1.35
C GLU A 78 0.05 15.92 1.46
N TYR A 79 -0.70 14.82 1.51
CA TYR A 79 -0.12 13.50 1.76
C TYR A 79 0.56 12.91 0.53
N LYS A 80 0.22 13.34 -0.69
CA LYS A 80 0.98 12.99 -1.89
C LYS A 80 2.43 13.44 -1.80
N GLN A 81 2.66 14.70 -1.42
CA GLN A 81 4.03 15.24 -1.27
C GLN A 81 4.83 14.45 -0.24
N LYS A 82 4.23 14.16 0.92
CA LYS A 82 4.88 13.39 1.98
C LYS A 82 5.19 11.95 1.55
N VAL A 83 4.22 11.27 0.94
CA VAL A 83 4.40 9.88 0.47
C VAL A 83 5.43 9.82 -0.66
N ASP A 84 5.44 10.79 -1.57
CA ASP A 84 6.42 10.87 -2.66
C ASP A 84 7.85 11.04 -2.10
N TYR A 85 8.05 11.92 -1.12
CA TYR A 85 9.34 12.11 -0.43
C TYR A 85 9.89 10.80 0.16
N TYR A 86 9.09 10.11 0.98
CA TYR A 86 9.54 8.85 1.58
C TYR A 86 9.76 7.76 0.53
N SER A 87 8.94 7.72 -0.53
CA SER A 87 9.12 6.74 -1.59
C SER A 87 10.44 6.92 -2.32
N GLN A 88 10.82 8.16 -2.64
CA GLN A 88 12.10 8.47 -3.27
C GLN A 88 13.26 8.07 -2.35
N THR A 89 13.17 8.43 -1.06
CA THR A 89 14.20 8.06 -0.10
C THR A 89 14.36 6.54 0.02
N VAL A 90 13.26 5.78 0.01
CA VAL A 90 13.31 4.31 0.03
C VAL A 90 13.85 3.73 -1.27
N GLU A 91 13.61 4.37 -2.42
CA GLU A 91 14.22 3.99 -3.69
C GLU A 91 15.74 4.19 -3.66
N ASP A 92 16.21 5.32 -3.14
CA ASP A 92 17.64 5.64 -2.99
C ASP A 92 18.37 4.65 -2.04
N LEU A 93 17.67 4.08 -1.05
CA LEU A 93 18.22 3.06 -0.14
C LEU A 93 18.44 1.69 -0.80
N LYS A 94 17.95 1.47 -2.02
CA LYS A 94 18.12 0.21 -2.75
C LYS A 94 19.38 0.18 -3.61
N ASP A 95 19.91 1.34 -3.95
CA ASP A 95 21.12 1.53 -4.76
C ASP A 95 22.39 1.39 -3.91
#